data_AF-A0A7C1KW58-F1
#
_entry.id   AF-A0A7C1KW58-F1
#
_cell.length_a   1.000
_cell.length_b   1.000
_cell.length_c   1.000
_cell.angle_alpha   90.00
_cell.angle_beta   90.00
_cell.angle_gamma   90.00
#
_symmetry.space_group_name_H-M   'P 1'
#
loop_
_entity.id
_entity.type
_entity.pdbx_description
1 polymer ?
#
loop_
_entity_poly.entity_id
_entity_poly.type
_entity_poly.pdbx_seq_one_letter_code
_entity_poly.pdbx_strand_id
1 'polypeptide(L)'
;MGKISDAAFKGASGEKYGFQTFTLDSKFENVGAVYVYTKRTEVDGSGVQKFLFIGQTRRLEDAMFKHEKWNCLELNGVNCVCIHLDEDEPSRMKKEEDLLNANKTPCNQ
;
A
#
# COMPACT_ATOMS: atom_id res chain seq x y z
N MET A 1 6.83 -4.02 -16.86
CA MET A 1 6.40 -5.24 -16.15
C MET A 1 6.75 -5.03 -14.69
N GLY A 2 5.77 -4.79 -13.82
CA GLY A 2 6.04 -4.41 -12.42
C GLY A 2 5.10 -5.05 -11.38
N LYS A 3 4.07 -5.79 -11.82
CA LYS A 3 3.13 -6.49 -10.93
C LYS A 3 3.76 -7.79 -10.43
N ILE A 4 3.81 -7.97 -9.13
CA ILE A 4 4.32 -9.17 -8.45
C ILE A 4 3.19 -10.17 -8.22
N SER A 5 2.11 -9.73 -7.57
CA SER A 5 1.00 -10.60 -7.15
C SER A 5 -0.22 -9.77 -6.74
N ASP A 6 -1.39 -10.38 -6.67
CA ASP A 6 -2.57 -9.75 -6.08
C ASP A 6 -2.63 -10.08 -4.58
N ALA A 7 -2.96 -9.09 -3.76
CA ALA A 7 -3.06 -9.21 -2.30
C ALA A 7 -4.46 -8.76 -1.85
N ALA A 8 -5.07 -9.46 -0.91
CA ALA A 8 -6.36 -9.05 -0.36
C ALA A 8 -6.16 -8.58 1.09
N PHE A 9 -6.46 -7.31 1.36
CA PHE A 9 -6.35 -6.74 2.70
C PHE A 9 -7.71 -6.59 3.32
N LYS A 10 -7.80 -6.94 4.60
CA LYS A 10 -9.04 -6.87 5.38
C LYS A 10 -9.03 -5.59 6.22
N GLY A 11 -10.10 -4.81 6.13
CA GLY A 11 -10.35 -3.66 6.98
C GLY A 11 -10.97 -4.05 8.32
N ALA A 12 -11.05 -3.08 9.25
CA ALA A 12 -11.63 -3.26 10.58
C ALA A 12 -13.14 -3.55 10.50
N SER A 13 -13.81 -3.00 9.49
CA SER A 13 -15.20 -3.27 9.10
C SER A 13 -15.47 -4.74 8.77
N GLY A 14 -14.43 -5.50 8.42
CA GLY A 14 -14.54 -6.86 7.91
C GLY A 14 -14.53 -6.97 6.39
N GLU A 15 -14.63 -5.85 5.67
CA GLU A 15 -14.53 -5.82 4.22
C GLU A 15 -13.13 -6.21 3.73
N LYS A 16 -13.08 -6.87 2.57
CA LYS A 16 -11.84 -7.28 1.91
C LYS A 16 -11.67 -6.45 0.65
N TYR A 17 -10.55 -5.76 0.57
CA TYR A 17 -10.19 -4.95 -0.58
C TYR A 17 -9.09 -5.65 -1.36
N GLY A 18 -9.29 -5.80 -2.67
CA GLY A 18 -8.30 -6.36 -3.58
C GLY A 18 -7.25 -5.32 -3.96
N PHE A 19 -6.00 -5.62 -3.68
CA PHE A 19 -4.84 -4.81 -4.01
C PHE A 19 -3.95 -5.53 -5.01
N GLN A 20 -3.29 -4.77 -5.86
CA GLN A 20 -2.26 -5.26 -6.77
C GLN A 20 -0.90 -4.91 -6.18
N THR A 21 -0.05 -5.91 -5.92
CA THR A 21 1.31 -5.73 -5.44
C THR A 21 2.23 -5.46 -6.61
N PHE A 22 2.99 -4.37 -6.52
CA PHE A 22 3.99 -3.93 -7.47
C PHE A 22 5.35 -3.77 -6.81
N THR A 23 6.40 -3.84 -7.61
CA THR A 23 7.75 -3.44 -7.20
C THR A 23 7.87 -1.91 -7.17
N LEU A 24 8.83 -1.39 -6.39
CA LEU A 24 9.02 0.07 -6.22
C LEU A 24 9.46 0.80 -7.50
N ASP A 25 10.00 0.08 -8.49
CA ASP A 25 10.39 0.61 -9.80
C ASP A 25 9.21 0.74 -10.79
N SER A 26 8.01 0.33 -10.36
CA SER A 26 6.81 0.41 -11.19
C SER A 26 6.39 1.85 -11.43
N LYS A 27 6.02 2.15 -12.68
CA LYS A 27 5.43 3.44 -13.07
C LYS A 27 3.91 3.33 -13.04
N PHE A 28 3.28 4.36 -12.51
CA PHE A 28 1.82 4.44 -12.39
C PHE A 28 1.27 5.65 -13.12
N GLU A 29 0.04 5.54 -13.59
CA GLU A 29 -0.69 6.66 -14.16
C GLU A 29 -1.24 7.59 -13.06
N ASN A 30 -1.65 8.80 -13.44
CA ASN A 30 -2.26 9.78 -12.55
C ASN A 30 -3.71 9.43 -12.22
N VAL A 31 -3.89 8.35 -11.47
CA VAL A 31 -5.18 7.85 -10.99
C VAL A 31 -5.25 7.91 -9.46
N GLY A 32 -6.48 8.11 -8.95
CA GLY A 32 -6.77 8.02 -7.53
C GLY A 32 -6.64 6.58 -7.04
N ALA A 33 -5.90 6.38 -5.96
CA ALA A 33 -5.70 5.05 -5.40
C ALA A 33 -5.37 5.09 -3.91
N VAL A 34 -5.73 4.01 -3.22
CA VAL A 34 -5.18 3.67 -1.90
C VAL A 34 -3.93 2.83 -2.14
N TYR A 35 -2.82 3.21 -1.51
CA TYR A 35 -1.55 2.51 -1.62
C TYR A 35 -1.05 2.09 -0.24
N VAL A 36 -0.35 0.96 -0.22
CA VAL A 36 0.19 0.36 0.98
C VAL A 36 1.62 -0.04 0.72
N TYR A 37 2.56 0.62 1.38
CA TYR A 37 3.95 0.17 1.36
C TYR A 37 4.10 -1.03 2.29
N THR A 38 4.68 -2.08 1.74
CA THR A 38 4.91 -3.32 2.47
C THR A 38 6.36 -3.78 2.32
N LYS A 39 6.79 -4.54 3.32
CA LYS A 39 7.98 -5.37 3.21
C LYS A 39 7.54 -6.81 3.01
N ARG A 40 7.76 -7.33 1.81
CA ARG A 40 7.62 -8.74 1.51
C ARG A 40 8.92 -9.47 1.88
N THR A 41 8.83 -10.41 2.80
CA THR A 41 9.92 -11.34 3.09
C THR A 41 9.47 -12.72 2.65
N GLU A 42 10.25 -13.38 1.79
CA GLU A 42 10.00 -14.78 1.45
C GLU A 42 10.59 -15.66 2.54
N VAL A 43 9.71 -16.39 3.24
CA VAL A 43 10.11 -17.36 4.26
C VAL A 43 9.46 -18.69 3.88
N ASP A 44 10.27 -19.72 3.64
CA ASP A 44 9.81 -21.08 3.30
C ASP A 44 8.80 -21.14 2.14
N GLY A 45 9.02 -20.34 1.09
CA GLY A 45 8.15 -20.29 -0.10
C GLY A 45 6.82 -19.54 0.11
N SER A 46 6.55 -19.04 1.32
CA SER A 46 5.41 -18.18 1.63
C SER A 46 5.86 -16.73 1.79
N GLY A 47 5.39 -15.85 0.91
CA GLY A 47 5.68 -14.42 0.97
C GLY A 47 4.88 -13.75 2.10
N VAL A 48 5.53 -13.40 3.20
CA VAL A 48 4.91 -12.62 4.28
C VAL A 48 5.05 -11.14 3.97
N GLN A 49 3.93 -10.43 3.86
CA GLN A 49 3.91 -8.98 3.68
C GLN A 49 3.67 -8.27 5.01
N LYS A 50 4.64 -7.47 5.46
CA LYS A 50 4.50 -6.59 6.62
C LYS A 50 4.06 -5.21 6.15
N PHE A 51 2.94 -4.73 6.68
CA PHE A 51 2.44 -3.37 6.45
C PHE A 51 3.39 -2.36 7.10
N LEU A 52 3.86 -1.40 6.30
CA LEU A 52 4.75 -0.33 6.77
C LEU A 52 4.02 1.00 6.82
N PHE A 53 3.33 1.32 5.72
CA PHE A 53 2.54 2.54 5.59
C PHE A 53 1.28 2.28 4.76
N ILE A 54 0.17 2.90 5.12
CA ILE A 54 -1.07 2.93 4.36
C ILE A 54 -1.39 4.41 4.09
N GLY A 55 -1.68 4.74 2.84
CA GLY A 55 -2.05 6.08 2.43
C GLY A 55 -3.03 6.07 1.28
N GLN A 56 -3.69 7.21 1.03
CA GLN A 56 -4.41 7.43 -0.22
C GLN A 56 -3.85 8.63 -0.99
N THR A 57 -4.05 8.62 -2.30
CA THR A 57 -3.68 9.73 -3.17
C THR A 57 -4.70 9.89 -4.29
N ARG A 58 -4.83 11.11 -4.79
CA ARG A 58 -5.53 11.40 -6.05
C ARG A 58 -4.63 11.18 -7.28
N ARG A 59 -3.31 11.18 -7.09
CA ARG A 59 -2.29 11.01 -8.13
C ARG A 59 -1.22 10.06 -7.65
N LEU A 60 -1.25 8.85 -8.19
CA LEU A 60 -0.35 7.79 -7.78
C LEU A 60 1.12 8.07 -8.17
N GLU A 61 1.33 8.73 -9.31
CA GLU A 61 2.68 9.17 -9.75
C GLU A 61 3.36 10.06 -8.69
N ASP A 62 2.64 11.09 -8.20
CA ASP A 62 3.15 12.04 -7.21
C ASP A 62 3.48 11.36 -5.86
N ALA A 63 2.63 10.42 -5.44
CA ALA A 63 2.76 9.74 -4.14
C ALA A 63 3.96 8.78 -4.08
N MET A 64 4.37 8.21 -5.22
CA MET A 64 5.53 7.32 -5.28
C MET A 64 6.87 8.08 -5.31
N PHE A 65 6.88 9.32 -5.82
CA PHE A 65 8.11 10.09 -6.01
C PHE A 65 8.51 10.97 -4.81
N LYS A 66 7.55 11.36 -3.96
CA LYS A 66 7.77 12.24 -2.81
C LYS A 66 7.01 11.76 -1.58
N HIS A 67 7.61 10.82 -0.86
CA HIS A 67 7.06 10.40 0.41
C HIS A 67 7.88 10.99 1.57
N GLU A 68 7.29 11.87 2.37
CA GLU A 68 7.97 12.43 3.56
C GLU A 68 8.39 11.32 4.55
N LYS A 69 7.58 10.26 4.63
CA LYS A 69 7.87 9.07 5.43
C LYS A 69 8.82 8.06 4.74
N TRP A 70 9.44 8.41 3.59
CA TRP A 70 10.34 7.51 2.86
C TRP A 70 11.49 7.00 3.73
N ASN A 71 12.08 7.87 4.54
CA ASN A 71 13.13 7.47 5.49
C ASN A 71 12.66 6.36 6.45
N CYS A 72 11.41 6.42 6.95
CA CYS A 72 10.87 5.36 7.80
C CYS A 72 10.66 4.05 7.02
N LEU A 73 10.17 4.15 5.78
CA LEU A 73 9.97 3.02 4.89
C LEU A 73 11.29 2.30 4.57
N GLU A 74 12.33 3.05 4.23
CA GLU A 74 13.68 2.53 3.96
C GLU A 74 14.30 1.88 5.19
N LEU A 75 14.20 2.53 6.37
CA LEU A 75 14.69 1.94 7.63
C LEU A 75 14.01 0.61 7.96
N ASN A 76 12.75 0.45 7.58
CA ASN A 76 12.05 -0.81 7.76
C ASN A 76 12.34 -1.82 6.63
N GLY A 77 12.95 -1.40 5.52
CA GLY A 77 13.29 -2.24 4.36
C GLY A 77 12.12 -2.48 3.43
N VAL A 78 11.38 -1.42 3.08
CA VAL A 78 10.33 -1.46 2.05
C VAL A 78 10.85 -2.07 0.76
N ASN A 79 10.03 -2.91 0.11
CA ASN A 79 10.38 -3.49 -1.19
C ASN A 79 9.19 -3.67 -2.14
N CYS A 80 7.97 -3.51 -1.64
CA CYS A 80 6.74 -3.71 -2.40
C CYS A 80 5.75 -2.58 -2.10
N VAL A 81 4.94 -2.23 -3.09
CA VAL A 81 3.81 -1.33 -2.94
C VAL A 81 2.55 -2.02 -3.43
N CYS A 82 1.51 -2.02 -2.61
CA CYS A 82 0.22 -2.60 -2.95
C CYS A 82 -0.77 -1.48 -3.26
N ILE A 83 -1.44 -1.54 -4.40
CA ILE A 83 -2.30 -0.45 -4.90
C ILE A 83 -3.71 -0.96 -5.15
N HIS A 84 -4.68 -0.17 -4.69
CA HIS A 84 -6.10 -0.34 -4.94
C HIS A 84 -6.62 0.93 -5.63
N LEU A 85 -6.94 0.80 -6.92
CA LEU A 85 -7.46 1.91 -7.70
C LEU A 85 -8.88 2.26 -7.24
N ASP A 86 -9.09 3.54 -6.97
CA ASP A 86 -10.38 4.08 -6.58
C ASP A 86 -10.42 5.57 -6.88
N GLU A 87 -11.26 5.98 -7.83
CA GLU A 87 -11.37 7.38 -8.25
C GLU A 87 -12.16 8.23 -7.23
N ASP A 88 -12.99 7.61 -6.39
CA ASP A 88 -13.82 8.28 -5.40
C ASP A 88 -13.03 8.63 -4.14
N GLU A 89 -12.86 9.92 -3.88
CA GLU A 89 -12.07 10.41 -2.75
C GLU A 89 -12.67 10.06 -1.38
N PRO A 90 -13.97 10.28 -1.11
CA PRO A 90 -14.63 9.79 0.11
C PRO A 90 -14.45 8.29 0.34
N SER A 91 -14.55 7.49 -0.72
CA SER A 91 -14.34 6.03 -0.68
C SER A 91 -12.91 5.69 -0.30
N ARG A 92 -11.91 6.36 -0.89
CA ARG A 92 -10.50 6.18 -0.55
C ARG A 92 -10.20 6.48 0.92
N MET A 93 -10.71 7.60 1.44
CA MET A 93 -10.49 7.97 2.86
C MET A 93 -11.06 6.92 3.81
N LYS A 94 -12.29 6.43 3.53
CA LYS A 94 -12.90 5.37 4.33
C LYS A 94 -12.08 4.09 4.31
N LYS A 95 -11.60 3.67 3.14
CA LYS A 95 -10.76 2.47 2.98
C LYS A 95 -9.42 2.60 3.69
N GLU A 96 -8.77 3.76 3.58
CA GLU A 96 -7.52 4.06 4.29
C GLU A 96 -7.70 3.95 5.80
N GLU A 97 -8.71 4.63 6.36
CA GLU A 97 -9.01 4.60 7.78
C GLU A 97 -9.36 3.19 8.27
N ASP A 98 -10.18 2.47 7.49
CA ASP A 98 -10.58 1.10 7.80
C ASP A 98 -9.38 0.13 7.81
N LEU A 99 -8.44 0.30 6.89
CA LEU A 99 -7.21 -0.49 6.83
C LEU A 99 -6.23 -0.13 7.95
N LEU A 100 -6.09 1.16 8.28
CA LEU A 100 -5.26 1.63 9.40
C LEU A 100 -5.77 1.10 10.74
N ASN A 101 -7.10 1.05 10.93
CA ASN A 101 -7.71 0.52 12.14
C ASN A 101 -7.53 -1.00 12.27
N ALA A 102 -7.41 -1.74 11.15
CA ALA A 102 -7.17 -3.19 11.17
C ALA A 102 -5.69 -3.59 11.23
N ASN A 103 -4.78 -2.76 10.73
CA ASN A 103 -3.38 -3.14 10.49
C ASN A 103 -2.42 -2.19 11.19
N LYS A 104 -1.39 -2.74 11.84
CA LYS A 104 -0.34 -1.92 12.48
C LYS A 104 0.67 -1.45 11.43
N THR A 105 0.76 -0.14 11.24
CA THR A 105 1.71 0.52 10.33
C THR A 105 2.71 1.38 11.12
N PRO A 106 3.98 0.94 11.26
CA PRO A 106 4.98 1.66 12.04
C PRO A 106 5.30 3.07 11.48
N CYS A 107 5.05 3.33 10.20
CA CYS A 107 5.37 4.61 9.57
C CYS A 107 4.18 5.58 9.46
N ASN A 108 2.98 5.19 9.90
CA ASN A 108 1.81 6.09 10.01
C ASN A 108 1.66 6.75 11.39
N GLN A 109 2.59 6.49 12.32
CA GLN A 109 2.63 7.15 13.62
C GLN A 109 3.16 8.59 13.52
#